data_AF-A0A812IWX6-F1
#
_entry.id   AF-A0A812IWX6-F1
#
_cell.length_a   1.000
_cell.length_b   1.000
_cell.length_c   1.000
_cell.angle_alpha   90.00
_cell.angle_beta   90.00
_cell.angle_gamma   90.00
#
_symmetry.space_group_name_H-M   'P 1'
#
loop_
_entity.id
_entity.type
_entity.pdbx_description
1 polymer ?
#
loop_
_entity_poly.entity_id
_entity_poly.type
_entity_poly.pdbx_seq_one_letter_code
_entity_poly.pdbx_strand_id
1 'polypeptide(L)'
;MEMNVPSLRAESLVSSDPVTGRPPIVLVPGDFIKTYEAGGPGHRRFDALVTCFFIDTPTDPVKLFQVMDGLLGEGGVWVNIGPLNWKKEARQTGSEQRTSCFG
;
A
#
# COMPACT_ATOMS: atom_id res chain seq x y z
N MET A 1 22.73 -17.46 -6.82
CA MET A 1 21.72 -17.14 -7.84
C MET A 1 21.80 -15.64 -8.05
N GLU A 2 22.52 -15.21 -9.09
CA GLU A 2 22.67 -13.79 -9.43
C GLU A 2 21.33 -13.29 -9.97
N MET A 3 20.71 -12.32 -9.29
CA MET A 3 19.51 -11.66 -9.78
C MET A 3 19.98 -10.52 -10.68
N ASN A 4 19.85 -10.69 -11.99
CA ASN A 4 20.11 -9.63 -12.96
C ASN A 4 19.06 -8.52 -12.77
N VAL A 5 19.41 -7.49 -11.99
CA VAL A 5 18.54 -6.32 -11.80
C VAL A 5 18.66 -5.46 -13.05
N PRO A 6 17.60 -5.33 -13.88
CA PRO A 6 17.66 -4.52 -15.07
C PRO A 6 17.93 -3.05 -14.69
N SER A 7 18.90 -2.42 -15.33
CA SER A 7 19.12 -0.97 -15.22
C SER A 7 18.00 -0.24 -15.98
N LEU A 8 16.80 -0.20 -15.37
CA LEU A 8 15.70 0.61 -15.87
C LEU A 8 15.94 2.04 -15.42
N ARG A 9 16.21 2.93 -16.38
CA ARG A 9 16.25 4.37 -16.10
C ARG A 9 14.82 4.89 -15.93
N ALA A 10 14.64 5.89 -15.07
CA ALA A 10 13.32 6.41 -14.70
C ALA A 10 12.50 6.87 -15.93
N GLU A 11 13.16 7.43 -16.95
CA GLU A 11 12.50 7.83 -18.19
C GLU A 11 11.85 6.66 -18.94
N SER A 12 12.43 5.46 -18.86
CA SER A 12 11.88 4.25 -19.49
C SER A 12 10.63 3.76 -18.77
N LEU A 13 10.42 4.15 -17.51
CA LEU A 13 9.21 3.82 -16.76
C LEU A 13 8.03 4.69 -17.16
N VAL A 14 8.32 5.90 -17.64
CA VAL A 14 7.32 6.91 -18.01
C VAL A 14 7.02 6.88 -19.51
N SER A 15 7.94 6.35 -20.33
CA SER A 15 7.68 6.16 -21.76
C SER A 15 6.56 5.14 -21.97
N SER A 16 5.54 5.54 -22.73
CA SER A 16 4.46 4.66 -23.16
C SER A 16 5.00 3.47 -23.95
N ASP A 17 4.56 2.27 -23.58
CA ASP A 17 4.79 1.07 -24.37
C ASP A 17 4.16 1.24 -25.77
N PRO A 18 4.87 0.93 -26.87
CA PRO A 18 4.40 1.20 -28.22
C PRO A 18 3.22 0.31 -28.66
N VAL A 19 2.93 -0.78 -27.96
CA VAL A 19 1.82 -1.71 -28.26
C VAL A 19 0.57 -1.34 -27.48
N THR A 20 0.72 -0.98 -26.20
CA THR A 20 -0.40 -0.72 -25.30
C THR A 20 -0.68 0.77 -25.10
N GLY A 21 0.25 1.65 -25.48
CA GLY A 21 0.19 3.09 -25.24
C GLY A 21 0.33 3.48 -23.77
N ARG A 22 0.43 2.49 -22.86
CA ARG A 22 0.48 2.68 -21.41
C ARG A 22 1.92 2.59 -20.92
N PRO A 23 2.35 3.45 -19.98
CA PRO A 23 3.65 3.28 -19.36
C PRO A 23 3.72 1.93 -18.61
N PRO A 24 4.87 1.26 -18.60
CA PRO A 24 5.05 -0.04 -17.93
C PRO A 24 4.87 0.05 -16.41
N ILE A 25 5.04 1.24 -15.83
CA ILE A 25 4.80 1.50 -14.39
C ILE A 25 3.90 2.72 -14.24
N VAL A 26 2.88 2.61 -13.38
CA VAL A 26 2.00 3.71 -13.00
C VAL A 26 2.06 3.90 -11.49
N LEU A 27 2.29 5.13 -11.04
CA LEU A 27 2.22 5.51 -9.63
C LEU A 27 0.95 6.32 -9.39
N VAL A 28 0.17 5.94 -8.38
CA VAL A 28 -1.06 6.63 -8.00
C VAL A 28 -0.88 7.23 -6.61
N PRO A 29 -0.81 8.58 -6.47
CA PRO A 29 -0.72 9.21 -5.16
C PRO A 29 -2.08 9.15 -4.45
N GLY A 30 -2.10 8.77 -3.18
CA GLY A 30 -3.31 8.78 -2.38
C GLY A 30 -3.33 7.75 -1.25
N ASP A 31 -4.48 7.70 -0.59
CA ASP A 31 -4.82 6.65 0.39
C ASP A 31 -5.29 5.41 -0.37
N PHE A 32 -4.57 4.30 -0.22
CA PHE A 32 -4.86 3.06 -0.93
C PHE A 32 -6.32 2.60 -0.76
N ILE A 33 -6.84 2.63 0.47
CA ILE A 33 -8.20 2.15 0.74
C ILE A 33 -9.23 3.06 0.08
N LYS A 34 -9.09 4.39 0.18
CA LYS A 34 -10.03 5.33 -0.46
C LYS A 34 -9.96 5.30 -1.96
N THR A 35 -8.78 5.11 -2.53
CA THR A 35 -8.59 5.07 -3.98
C THR A 35 -9.21 3.80 -4.58
N TYR A 36 -9.09 2.67 -3.90
CA TYR A 36 -9.42 1.35 -4.46
C TYR A 36 -10.63 0.67 -3.81
N GLU A 37 -11.41 1.37 -2.97
CA GLU A 37 -12.66 0.82 -2.42
C GLU A 37 -13.70 0.51 -3.50
N ALA A 38 -14.81 -0.13 -3.10
CA ALA A 38 -15.87 -0.53 -4.02
C ALA A 38 -16.33 0.65 -4.90
N GLY A 39 -16.34 0.46 -6.22
CA GLY A 39 -16.62 1.52 -7.20
C GLY A 39 -15.39 2.30 -7.67
N GLY A 40 -14.24 2.11 -7.03
CA GLY A 40 -12.94 2.60 -7.47
C GLY A 40 -12.40 1.87 -8.71
N PRO A 41 -11.32 2.38 -9.32
CA PRO A 41 -10.64 1.69 -10.40
C PRO A 41 -10.05 0.35 -9.92
N GLY A 42 -9.87 -0.61 -10.81
CA GLY A 42 -9.02 -1.78 -10.53
C GLY A 42 -9.78 -3.04 -10.12
N HIS A 43 -11.11 -2.99 -10.05
CA HIS A 43 -11.92 -4.15 -9.68
C HIS A 43 -11.62 -5.36 -10.57
N ARG A 44 -11.14 -6.45 -9.95
CA ARG A 44 -10.76 -7.70 -10.62
C ARG A 44 -9.80 -7.50 -11.80
N ARG A 45 -8.88 -6.54 -11.73
CA ARG A 45 -7.95 -6.21 -12.84
C ARG A 45 -6.51 -6.63 -12.62
N PHE A 46 -6.13 -7.07 -11.43
CA PHE A 46 -4.75 -7.37 -11.10
C PHE A 46 -4.52 -8.88 -11.00
N ASP A 47 -3.53 -9.38 -11.73
CA ASP A 47 -3.10 -10.79 -11.66
C ASP A 47 -2.28 -11.07 -10.39
N ALA A 48 -1.64 -10.03 -9.84
CA ALA A 48 -0.86 -10.12 -8.63
C ALA A 48 -0.96 -8.85 -7.78
N LEU A 49 -0.98 -9.02 -6.46
CA LEU A 49 -0.78 -7.95 -5.49
C LEU A 49 0.44 -8.27 -4.63
N VAL A 50 1.27 -7.26 -4.38
CA VAL A 50 2.45 -7.40 -3.52
C VAL A 50 2.40 -6.32 -2.45
N THR A 51 2.44 -6.73 -1.19
CA THR A 51 2.51 -5.83 -0.03
C THR A 51 3.86 -6.00 0.66
N CYS A 52 4.56 -4.90 0.95
CA CYS A 52 5.87 -4.91 1.60
C CYS A 52 5.87 -3.91 2.77
N PHE A 53 5.98 -4.39 4.01
CA PHE A 53 5.89 -3.55 5.23
C PHE A 53 4.64 -2.66 5.25
N PHE A 54 3.51 -3.19 4.78
CA PHE A 54 2.32 -2.39 4.48
C PHE A 54 1.08 -2.78 5.27
N ILE A 55 0.85 -4.08 5.50
CA ILE A 55 -0.44 -4.58 6.00
C ILE A 55 -0.71 -4.22 7.48
N ASP A 56 0.32 -3.82 8.22
CA ASP A 56 0.24 -3.34 9.59
C ASP A 56 0.09 -1.82 9.71
N THR A 57 -0.04 -1.11 8.60
CA THR A 57 -0.17 0.36 8.55
C THR A 57 -1.61 0.90 8.65
N PRO A 58 -2.66 0.25 8.09
CA PRO A 58 -4.00 0.82 8.14
C PRO A 58 -4.60 0.79 9.54
N THR A 59 -5.59 1.66 9.80
CA THR A 59 -6.34 1.63 11.06
C THR A 59 -7.34 0.49 11.13
N ASP A 60 -7.85 0.06 9.97
CA ASP A 60 -8.79 -1.04 9.80
C ASP A 60 -8.21 -2.06 8.78
N PRO A 61 -7.69 -3.20 9.26
CA PRO A 61 -7.08 -4.20 8.39
C PRO A 61 -8.14 -5.03 7.65
N VAL A 62 -9.37 -5.09 8.16
CA VAL A 62 -10.47 -5.79 7.48
C VAL A 62 -10.85 -5.03 6.22
N LYS A 63 -10.97 -3.69 6.31
CA LYS A 63 -11.22 -2.86 5.14
C LYS A 63 -10.09 -2.97 4.11
N LEU A 64 -8.84 -3.05 4.56
CA LEU A 64 -7.69 -3.31 3.67
C LEU A 64 -7.89 -4.62 2.88
N PHE A 65 -8.16 -5.74 3.55
CA PHE A 65 -8.29 -7.04 2.88
C PHE A 65 -9.50 -7.12 1.95
N GLN A 66 -10.61 -6.46 2.29
CA GLN A 66 -11.77 -6.35 1.40
C GLN A 66 -11.42 -5.60 0.11
N VAL A 67 -10.66 -4.51 0.21
CA VAL A 67 -10.15 -3.78 -0.96
C VAL A 67 -9.23 -4.68 -1.78
N MET A 68 -8.24 -5.32 -1.15
CA MET A 68 -7.28 -6.18 -1.84
C MET A 68 -7.94 -7.36 -2.57
N ASP A 69 -8.92 -8.02 -1.94
CA ASP A 69 -9.71 -9.07 -2.60
C ASP A 69 -10.44 -8.52 -3.83
N GLY A 70 -11.08 -7.36 -3.71
CA GLY A 70 -11.79 -6.73 -4.82
C GLY A 70 -10.91 -6.38 -6.02
N LEU A 71 -9.60 -6.25 -5.84
CA LEU A 71 -8.64 -5.91 -6.89
C LEU A 71 -8.10 -7.13 -7.65
N LEU A 72 -7.96 -8.27 -6.98
CA LEU A 72 -7.41 -9.48 -7.60
C LEU A 72 -8.41 -10.10 -8.59
N GLY A 73 -7.96 -10.35 -9.81
CA GLY A 73 -8.68 -11.18 -10.77
C GLY A 73 -8.82 -12.63 -10.29
N GLU A 74 -9.64 -13.41 -10.99
CA GLU A 74 -9.74 -14.85 -10.72
C GLU A 74 -8.38 -15.54 -10.93
N GLY A 75 -7.97 -16.37 -9.97
CA GLY A 75 -6.64 -16.98 -9.99
C GLY A 75 -5.47 -16.04 -9.65
N GLY A 76 -5.77 -14.78 -9.31
CA GLY A 76 -4.76 -13.80 -8.93
C GLY A 76 -4.05 -14.18 -7.63
N VAL A 77 -2.78 -13.78 -7.51
CA VAL A 77 -1.92 -14.13 -6.37
C VAL A 77 -1.64 -12.92 -5.48
N TRP A 78 -1.65 -13.12 -4.16
CA TRP A 78 -1.19 -12.11 -3.22
C TRP A 78 0.07 -12.58 -2.49
N VAL A 79 1.11 -11.75 -2.56
CA VAL A 79 2.37 -11.93 -1.84
C VAL A 79 2.51 -10.84 -0.78
N ASN A 80 2.75 -11.24 0.47
CA ASN A 80 3.00 -10.31 1.58
C ASN A 80 4.38 -10.53 2.19
N ILE A 81 5.13 -9.44 2.39
CA ILE A 81 6.47 -9.46 2.98
C ILE A 81 6.54 -8.37 4.05
N GLY A 82 6.87 -8.73 5.29
CA GLY A 82 7.04 -7.75 6.36
C GLY A 82 6.54 -8.26 7.71
N PRO A 83 6.75 -7.48 8.78
CA PRO A 83 6.26 -7.82 10.11
C PRO A 83 4.75 -7.57 10.24
N LEU A 84 4.20 -7.93 11.39
CA LEU A 84 2.85 -7.59 11.81
C LEU A 84 2.91 -6.70 13.05
N ASN A 85 3.44 -5.49 12.92
CA ASN A 85 3.69 -4.60 14.06
C ASN A 85 2.45 -3.75 14.42
N TRP A 86 1.34 -4.43 14.74
CA TRP A 86 0.08 -3.78 15.11
C TRP A 86 0.11 -3.24 16.54
N LYS A 87 0.87 -2.16 16.79
CA LYS A 87 0.93 -1.51 18.10
C LYS A 87 0.24 -0.15 18.08
N LYS A 88 -0.86 -0.02 18.83
CA LYS A 88 -1.53 1.27 19.09
C LYS A 88 -0.86 2.10 20.21
N GLU A 89 0.25 1.62 20.75
CA GLU A 89 0.93 2.28 21.88
C GLU A 89 2.02 3.25 21.41
N ALA A 90 1.55 4.36 20.85
CA ALA A 90 2.32 5.60 20.79
C ALA A 90 1.42 6.84 20.98
N ARG A 91 0.24 6.67 21.61
CA ARG A 91 -0.45 7.82 22.18
C ARG A 91 0.27 8.15 23.48
N GLN A 92 1.26 9.03 23.41
CA GLN A 92 1.74 9.73 24.59
C GLN A 92 0.51 10.42 25.19
N THR A 93 -0.07 9.84 26.22
CA THR A 93 -0.97 10.57 27.10
C THR A 93 -0.09 11.62 27.74
N GLY A 94 -0.10 12.83 27.18
CA GLY A 94 0.41 14.01 27.87
C GLY A 94 -0.40 14.16 29.14
N SER A 95 0.10 13.59 30.24
CA SER A 95 -0.39 13.91 31.57
C SER A 95 -0.08 15.38 31.78
N GLU A 96 -1.12 16.19 31.77
CA GLU A 96 -1.09 17.60 32.15
C GLU A 96 -0.69 17.68 33.62
N GLN A 97 0.62 17.70 33.89
CA GLN A 97 1.16 18.15 35.16
C GLN A 97 1.16 19.67 35.15
N ARG A 98 -0.02 20.27 35.36
CA ARG A 98 -0.10 21.65 35.84
C ARG A 98 0.32 21.66 37.29
N THR A 99 1.55 22.10 37.51
CA THR A 99 2.16 22.45 38.79
C THR A 99 1.19 23.23 39.69
N SER A 100 0.77 22.65 40.81
CA SER A 100 0.23 23.38 41.95
C SER A 100 1.22 23.31 43.12
N CYS A 101 2.34 24.02 43.02
CA CYS A 101 3.19 24.36 44.15
C CYS A 101 3.80 25.74 43.88
N PHE A 102 3.07 26.80 44.23
CA PHE A 102 3.66 28.03 44.72
C PHE A 102 2.87 28.42 45.96
N GLY A 103 3.56 28.39 47.11
CA GLY A 103 3.15 29.09 48.32
C GLY A 103 3.63 30.53 48.29
#